data_AF-A0A7K0R9M9-F1
#
_entry.id   AF-A0A7K0R9M9-F1
#
_cell.length_a   1.000
_cell.length_b   1.000
_cell.length_c   1.000
_cell.angle_alpha   90.00
_cell.angle_beta   90.00
_cell.angle_gamma   90.00
#
_symmetry.space_group_name_H-M   'P 1'
#
loop_
_entity.id
_entity.type
_entity.pdbx_description
1 polymer ?
#
loop_
_entity_poly.entity_id
_entity_poly.type
_entity_poly.pdbx_seq_one_letter_code
_entity_poly.pdbx_strand_id
1 'polypeptide(L)'
;MTPGVRRLAEPRPARVVPGPRGRPLEVDGHEVIAVRESWLVEDRWWTARPLRRRYWEVVTVDGRDLIVFRDLVTGDWLRQR
;
A
#
# COMPACT_ATOMS: atom_id res chain seq x y z
N MET A 1 -20.85 27.93 1.13
CA MET A 1 -20.63 26.56 0.61
C MET A 1 -19.78 25.82 1.62
N THR A 2 -20.34 24.86 2.36
CA THR A 2 -19.58 24.04 3.30
C THR A 2 -18.77 23.02 2.50
N PRO A 3 -17.44 22.90 2.67
CA PRO A 3 -16.69 21.86 1.99
C PRO A 3 -17.21 20.49 2.42
N GLY A 4 -17.50 19.61 1.46
CA GLY A 4 -17.96 18.26 1.73
C GLY A 4 -16.88 17.43 2.45
N VAL A 5 -17.31 16.45 3.26
CA VAL A 5 -16.39 15.53 3.96
C VAL A 5 -15.59 14.74 2.91
N ARG A 6 -14.27 14.92 2.90
CA ARG A 6 -13.34 14.16 2.06
C ARG A 6 -12.61 13.13 2.90
N ARG A 7 -12.62 11.86 2.46
CA ARG A 7 -11.75 10.84 3.04
C ARG A 7 -10.29 11.23 2.82
N LEU A 8 -9.59 11.56 3.90
CA LEU A 8 -8.15 11.80 3.87
C LEU A 8 -7.45 10.45 3.68
N ALA A 9 -6.50 10.40 2.75
CA ALA A 9 -5.67 9.24 2.45
C ALA A 9 -6.44 7.98 1.98
N GLU A 10 -7.51 8.10 1.18
CA GLU A 10 -8.14 6.91 0.60
C GLU A 10 -7.13 6.14 -0.29
N PRO A 11 -6.88 4.85 0.00
CA PRO A 11 -5.99 4.04 -0.82
C PRO A 11 -6.49 3.98 -2.26
N ARG A 12 -5.56 4.02 -3.21
CA ARG A 12 -5.84 3.85 -4.63
C ARG A 12 -5.33 2.48 -5.09
N PRO A 13 -6.02 1.80 -6.02
CA PRO A 13 -5.45 0.61 -6.66
C PRO A 13 -4.07 0.90 -7.24
N ALA A 14 -3.17 -0.08 -7.14
CA ALA A 14 -1.81 0.01 -7.67
C ALA A 14 -1.48 -1.26 -8.46
N ARG A 15 -0.79 -1.10 -9.59
CA ARG A 15 -0.18 -2.23 -10.28
C ARG A 15 1.17 -2.50 -9.63
N VAL A 16 1.35 -3.68 -9.04
CA VAL A 16 2.59 -4.05 -8.37
C VAL A 16 3.17 -5.30 -9.03
N VAL A 17 4.46 -5.28 -9.31
CA VAL A 17 5.23 -6.49 -9.63
C VAL A 17 5.82 -7.03 -8.32
N PRO A 18 5.28 -8.12 -7.76
CA PRO A 18 5.78 -8.68 -6.52
C PRO A 18 7.02 -9.55 -6.77
N GLY A 19 8.04 -9.36 -5.95
CA GLY A 19 9.19 -10.24 -5.84
C GLY A 19 9.01 -11.31 -4.75
N PRO A 20 10.13 -11.93 -4.32
CA PRO A 20 10.11 -12.92 -3.26
C PRO A 20 9.42 -12.40 -1.99
N ARG A 21 8.63 -13.27 -1.35
CA ARG A 21 7.83 -12.94 -0.16
C ARG A 21 6.86 -11.76 -0.34
N GLY A 22 6.53 -11.41 -1.59
CA GLY A 22 5.63 -10.31 -1.92
C GLY A 22 6.27 -8.93 -1.87
N ARG A 23 7.60 -8.80 -1.73
CA ARG A 23 8.28 -7.50 -1.73
C ARG A 23 8.01 -6.76 -3.05
N PRO A 24 7.52 -5.51 -3.06
CA PRO A 24 7.33 -4.74 -4.30
C PRO A 24 8.66 -4.52 -5.02
N LEU A 25 8.72 -4.88 -6.30
CA LEU A 25 9.85 -4.58 -7.18
C LEU A 25 9.54 -3.43 -8.15
N GLU A 26 8.26 -3.25 -8.49
CA GLU A 26 7.77 -2.16 -9.32
C GLU A 26 6.38 -1.75 -8.83
N VAL A 27 6.08 -0.45 -8.87
CA VAL A 27 4.76 0.12 -8.53
C VAL A 27 4.35 1.09 -9.64
N ASP A 28 3.20 0.84 -10.27
CA ASP A 28 2.65 1.65 -11.36
C ASP A 28 3.67 1.95 -12.48
N GLY A 29 4.47 0.96 -12.89
CA GLY A 29 5.49 1.16 -13.94
C GLY A 29 6.83 1.73 -13.45
N HIS A 30 6.97 2.02 -12.16
CA HIS A 30 8.19 2.60 -11.59
C HIS A 30 8.92 1.60 -10.71
N GLU A 31 10.18 1.32 -11.05
CA GLU A 31 11.04 0.42 -10.28
C GLU A 31 11.18 0.91 -8.82
N VAL A 32 11.10 -0.03 -7.88
CA VAL A 32 11.37 0.21 -6.46
C VAL A 32 12.87 0.08 -6.21
N ILE A 33 13.50 1.21 -5.91
CA ILE A 33 14.95 1.27 -5.65
C ILE A 33 15.30 1.09 -4.17
N ALA A 34 14.35 1.35 -3.26
CA ALA A 34 14.53 1.10 -1.84
C ALA A 34 13.21 0.72 -1.15
N VAL A 35 13.32 -0.11 -0.11
CA VAL A 35 12.22 -0.36 0.85
C VAL A 35 12.70 0.21 2.18
N ARG A 36 12.00 1.22 2.70
CA ARG A 36 12.36 1.90 3.95
C ARG A 36 11.87 1.10 5.15
N GLU A 37 10.63 0.63 5.09
CA GLU A 37 10.02 -0.18 6.14
C GLU A 37 9.02 -1.19 5.55
N SER A 38 8.74 -2.26 6.29
CA SER A 38 7.64 -3.17 5.97
C SER A 38 7.00 -3.75 7.22
N TRP A 39 5.67 -3.79 7.26
CA TRP A 39 4.91 -4.23 8.42
C TRP A 39 3.68 -5.04 8.01
N LEU A 40 3.17 -5.83 8.94
CA LEU A 40 1.97 -6.64 8.77
C LEU A 40 0.91 -6.12 9.74
N VAL A 41 -0.33 -5.99 9.25
CA VAL A 41 -1.50 -5.68 10.08
C VAL A 41 -2.47 -6.85 9.91
N GLU A 42 -2.76 -7.57 10.99
CA GLU A 42 -3.65 -8.75 10.96
C GLU A 42 -4.98 -8.55 11.70
N ASP A 43 -5.09 -7.50 12.51
CA ASP A 43 -6.34 -7.16 13.20
C ASP A 43 -6.41 -5.65 13.49
N ARG A 44 -7.62 -5.13 13.67
CA ARG A 44 -7.90 -3.71 13.93
C ARG A 44 -9.07 -3.53 14.89
N TRP A 45 -8.85 -2.77 15.98
CA TRP A 45 -9.88 -2.51 17.00
C TRP A 45 -11.09 -1.69 16.52
N TRP A 46 -11.03 -1.08 15.33
CA TRP A 46 -12.08 -0.20 14.79
C TRP A 46 -12.92 -0.84 13.67
N THR A 47 -12.70 -2.10 13.34
CA THR A 47 -13.58 -2.83 12.41
C THR A 47 -13.77 -4.27 12.86
N ALA A 48 -15.00 -4.77 12.74
CA ALA A 48 -15.32 -6.16 13.03
C ALA A 48 -14.90 -7.13 11.91
N ARG A 49 -14.49 -6.61 10.74
CA ARG A 49 -14.11 -7.47 9.60
C ARG A 49 -12.65 -7.90 9.74
N PRO A 50 -12.33 -9.19 9.50
CA PRO A 50 -10.95 -9.66 9.44
C PRO A 50 -10.16 -8.79 8.48
N LEU A 51 -9.01 -8.30 8.93
CA LEU A 51 -8.19 -7.45 8.09
C LEU A 51 -6.74 -7.85 8.16
N ARG A 52 -6.27 -8.40 7.05
CA ARG A 52 -4.91 -8.88 6.92
C ARG A 52 -4.22 -8.17 5.76
N ARG A 53 -3.27 -7.30 6.04
CA ARG A 53 -2.59 -6.46 5.04
C ARG A 53 -1.09 -6.43 5.30
N ARG A 54 -0.31 -6.70 4.26
CA ARG A 54 1.15 -6.51 4.28
C ARG A 54 1.48 -5.18 3.62
N TYR A 55 2.17 -4.31 4.34
CA TYR A 55 2.53 -2.96 3.93
C TYR A 55 4.04 -2.83 3.68
N TRP A 56 4.39 -1.90 2.80
CA TRP A 56 5.74 -1.46 2.50
C TRP A 56 5.76 0.06 2.29
N GLU A 57 6.74 0.73 2.89
CA GLU A 57 7.16 2.08 2.49
C GLU A 57 8.30 1.93 1.47
N VAL A 58 8.09 2.45 0.26
CA VAL A 58 8.99 2.24 -0.88
C VAL A 58 9.40 3.55 -1.52
N VAL A 59 10.65 3.62 -1.95
CA VAL A 59 11.16 4.69 -2.81
C VAL A 59 11.29 4.15 -4.22
N THR A 60 10.70 4.86 -5.18
CA THR A 60 10.74 4.52 -6.60
C THR A 60 11.87 5.25 -7.32
N VAL A 61 12.27 4.74 -8.50
CA VAL A 61 13.37 5.28 -9.31
C VAL A 61 13.24 6.77 -9.64
N ASP A 62 12.01 7.29 -9.72
CA ASP A 62 11.76 8.71 -9.97
C ASP A 62 11.55 9.54 -8.70
N GLY A 63 11.97 9.00 -7.56
CA GLY A 63 12.10 9.70 -6.29
C GLY A 63 10.82 9.80 -5.47
N ARG A 64 9.74 9.07 -5.82
CA ARG A 64 8.51 9.06 -4.99
C ARG A 64 8.66 8.13 -3.80
N ASP A 65 8.27 8.62 -2.64
CA ASP A 65 8.01 7.84 -1.43
C ASP A 65 6.52 7.45 -1.38
N LEU A 66 6.24 6.15 -1.32
CA LEU A 66 4.90 5.59 -1.42
C LEU A 66 4.67 4.53 -0.34
N ILE A 67 3.47 4.54 0.25
CA ILE A 67 2.99 3.41 1.04
C ILE A 67 2.23 2.50 0.10
N VAL A 68 2.66 1.25 -0.04
CA VAL A 68 2.01 0.23 -0.88
C VAL A 68 1.67 -0.95 0.00
N PHE A 69 0.49 -1.54 -0.19
CA PHE A 69 0.11 -2.72 0.56
C PHE A 69 -0.69 -3.70 -0.27
N ARG A 70 -0.53 -4.97 0.09
CA ARG A 70 -1.35 -6.08 -0.39
C ARG A 70 -2.37 -6.42 0.66
N ASP A 71 -3.64 -6.40 0.29
CA ASP A 71 -4.69 -7.05 1.07
C ASP A 71 -4.51 -8.57 0.91
N LEU A 72 -4.24 -9.26 2.02
CA LEU A 72 -3.98 -10.69 2.03
C LEU A 72 -5.27 -11.51 2.07
N VAL A 73 -6.42 -10.86 2.24
CA VAL A 73 -7.73 -11.50 2.14
C VAL A 73 -8.22 -11.47 0.69
N THR A 74 -8.19 -10.30 0.03
CA THR A 74 -8.67 -10.17 -1.35
C THR A 74 -7.57 -10.41 -2.39
N GLY A 75 -6.31 -10.23 -2.01
CA GLY A 75 -5.15 -10.31 -2.90
C GLY A 75 -4.80 -8.97 -3.56
N ASP A 76 -5.62 -7.93 -3.39
CA ASP A 76 -5.50 -6.65 -4.08
C ASP A 76 -4.29 -5.83 -3.64
N TRP A 77 -3.74 -5.07 -4.56
CA TRP A 77 -2.68 -4.11 -4.31
C TRP A 77 -3.21 -2.68 -4.32
N LEU A 78 -2.86 -1.92 -3.29
CA LEU A 78 -3.23 -0.52 -3.15
C LEU A 78 -2.04 0.32 -2.71
N ARG A 79 -2.09 1.62 -2.97
CA ARG A 79 -1.10 2.60 -2.54
C ARG A 79 -1.70 3.86 -1.94
N GLN A 80 -0.89 4.55 -1.16
CA GLN A 80 -1.17 5.85 -0.53
C GLN A 80 0.08 6.75 -0.66
N ARG A 81 -0.13 8.06 -0.54
CA ARG A 81 0.90 9.09 -0.43
C ARG A 81 0.71 9.83 0.89
#